data_AF-A0A257GW66-F1
#
_entry.id   AF-A0A257GW66-F1
#
_cell.length_a   1.000
_cell.length_b   1.000
_cell.length_c   1.000
_cell.angle_alpha   90.00
_cell.angle_beta   90.00
_cell.angle_gamma   90.00
#
_symmetry.space_group_name_H-M   'P 1'
#
loop_
_entity.id
_entity.type
_entity.pdbx_description
1 polymer ?
#
loop_
_entity_poly.entity_id
_entity_poly.type
_entity_poly.pdbx_seq_one_letter_code
_entity_poly.pdbx_strand_id
1 'polypeptide(L)'
;SKAIPGRIVDVLAVRADALELHADALRALVAAYFQARSYWEAQPIQASAKMAPRLQTPAHEVAAMFQGLHVPDLPTNRRMLAPDGAFHRTSQELQRVMVEAGLLRKISHAKEIADLRLLPK
;
A
#
# COMPACT_ATOMS: atom_id res chain seq x y z
N SER A 1 7.80 -1.16 -13.41
CA SER A 1 7.09 -0.73 -14.63
C SER A 1 7.26 0.77 -14.81
N LYS A 2 8.07 1.22 -15.78
CA LYS A 2 8.30 2.67 -16.06
C LYS A 2 7.30 3.25 -17.05
N ALA A 3 6.57 2.40 -17.78
CA ALA A 3 5.70 2.82 -18.86
C ALA A 3 4.36 3.41 -18.38
N ILE A 4 3.96 3.15 -17.12
CA ILE A 4 2.66 3.56 -16.61
C ILE A 4 2.72 3.91 -15.11
N PRO A 5 3.28 5.08 -14.75
CA PRO A 5 3.44 5.48 -13.35
C PRO A 5 2.08 5.63 -12.65
N GLY A 6 1.99 5.16 -11.40
CA GLY A 6 0.80 5.31 -10.57
C GLY A 6 -0.40 4.40 -10.92
N ARG A 7 -0.24 3.44 -11.85
CA ARG A 7 -1.31 2.47 -12.20
C ARG A 7 -1.26 1.14 -11.47
N ILE A 8 -0.13 0.78 -10.86
CA ILE A 8 0.00 -0.43 -10.03
C ILE A 8 0.32 0.03 -8.62
N VAL A 9 -0.52 -0.37 -7.67
CA VAL A 9 -0.42 0.01 -6.26
C VAL A 9 -0.57 -1.25 -5.42
N ASP A 10 0.39 -1.51 -4.55
CA ASP A 10 0.26 -2.55 -3.53
C ASP A 10 -0.61 -2.04 -2.39
N VAL A 11 -1.55 -2.87 -1.93
CA VAL A 11 -2.52 -2.51 -0.89
C VAL A 11 -2.52 -3.53 0.24
N LEU A 12 -2.80 -3.06 1.46
CA LEU A 12 -3.17 -3.93 2.58
C LEU A 12 -4.68 -4.16 2.55
N ALA A 13 -5.10 -5.35 2.11
CA ALA A 13 -6.49 -5.76 2.14
C ALA A 13 -6.82 -6.47 3.47
N VAL A 14 -7.92 -6.09 4.09
CA VAL A 14 -8.40 -6.67 5.36
C VAL A 14 -9.85 -7.12 5.17
N ARG A 15 -10.22 -8.25 5.77
CA ARG A 15 -11.62 -8.69 5.78
C ARG A 15 -12.47 -7.73 6.62
N ALA A 16 -13.70 -7.51 6.18
CA ALA A 16 -14.63 -6.60 6.87
C ALA A 16 -14.93 -7.04 8.32
N ASP A 17 -15.01 -8.33 8.59
CA ASP A 17 -15.23 -8.84 9.95
C ASP A 17 -14.02 -8.66 10.86
N ALA A 18 -12.81 -8.84 10.33
CA ALA A 18 -11.57 -8.57 11.05
C ALA A 18 -11.38 -7.08 11.39
N LEU A 19 -11.88 -6.18 10.55
CA LEU A 19 -11.85 -4.73 10.83
C LEU A 19 -12.58 -4.38 12.13
N GLU A 20 -13.70 -5.04 12.41
CA GLU A 20 -14.49 -4.80 13.62
C GLU A 20 -13.95 -5.61 14.81
N LEU A 21 -13.60 -6.88 14.62
CA LEU A 21 -13.15 -7.78 15.69
C LEU A 21 -11.73 -7.50 16.19
N HIS A 22 -10.86 -6.93 15.34
CA HIS A 22 -9.43 -6.77 15.61
C HIS A 22 -8.92 -5.34 15.33
N ALA A 23 -9.80 -4.34 15.45
CA ALA A 23 -9.50 -2.96 15.10
C ALA A 23 -8.21 -2.40 15.74
N ASP A 24 -7.95 -2.72 17.01
CA ASP A 24 -6.75 -2.24 17.72
C ASP A 24 -5.47 -2.93 17.25
N ALA A 25 -5.53 -4.25 17.02
CA ALA A 25 -4.40 -5.00 16.45
C ALA A 25 -4.07 -4.50 15.04
N LEU A 26 -5.09 -4.19 14.23
CA LEU A 26 -4.92 -3.62 12.90
C LEU A 26 -4.33 -2.22 12.94
N ARG A 27 -4.78 -1.35 13.85
CA ARG A 27 -4.16 -0.02 14.08
C ARG A 27 -2.68 -0.16 14.46
N ALA A 28 -2.36 -1.09 15.36
CA ALA A 28 -0.98 -1.36 15.75
C ALA A 28 -0.14 -1.86 14.56
N LEU A 29 -0.69 -2.76 13.73
CA LEU A 29 -0.03 -3.24 12.51
C LEU A 29 0.27 -2.10 11.53
N VAL A 30 -0.70 -1.23 11.23
CA VAL A 30 -0.50 -0.11 10.31
C VAL A 30 0.52 0.89 10.86
N ALA A 31 0.48 1.19 12.16
CA ALA A 31 1.49 2.03 12.80
C ALA A 31 2.89 1.41 12.73
N ALA A 32 3.01 0.11 13.02
CA ALA A 32 4.26 -0.63 12.95
C ALA A 32 4.84 -0.66 11.52
N TYR A 33 3.99 -0.74 10.49
CA TYR A 33 4.44 -0.62 9.09
C TYR A 33 5.15 0.72 8.84
N PHE A 34 4.56 1.84 9.26
CA PHE A 34 5.19 3.14 9.06
C PHE A 34 6.46 3.30 9.90
N GLN A 35 6.50 2.76 11.12
CA GLN A 35 7.71 2.72 11.93
C GLN A 35 8.83 1.90 11.25
N ALA A 36 8.50 0.72 10.70
CA ALA A 36 9.45 -0.11 9.97
C ALA A 36 9.97 0.59 8.70
N ARG A 37 9.10 1.30 7.98
CA ARG A 37 9.48 2.13 6.83
C ARG A 37 10.46 3.24 7.23
N SER A 38 10.15 3.99 8.28
CA SER A 38 11.06 5.02 8.80
C SER A 38 12.39 4.44 9.31
N TYR A 39 12.34 3.27 9.94
CA TYR A 39 13.55 2.54 10.34
C TYR A 39 14.41 2.14 9.13
N TRP A 40 13.79 1.67 8.04
CA TRP A 40 14.51 1.33 6.82
C TRP A 40 15.13 2.55 6.15
N GLU A 41 14.43 3.69 6.11
CA GLU A 41 14.99 4.97 5.62
C GLU A 41 16.19 5.44 6.47
N ALA A 42 16.09 5.32 7.80
CA ALA A 42 17.15 5.76 8.71
C ALA A 42 18.34 4.79 8.81
N GLN A 43 18.10 3.47 8.68
CA GLN A 43 19.08 2.41 8.91
C GLN A 43 19.02 1.34 7.79
N PRO A 44 19.29 1.72 6.53
CA PRO A 44 19.04 0.87 5.37
C PRO A 44 19.81 -0.45 5.39
N ILE A 45 21.06 -0.46 5.86
CA ILE A 45 21.89 -1.68 5.96
C ILE A 45 21.30 -2.66 6.98
N GLN A 46 20.94 -2.17 8.16
CA GLN A 46 20.42 -3.00 9.25
C GLN A 46 19.01 -3.53 8.93
N ALA A 47 18.15 -2.67 8.37
CA ALA A 47 16.84 -3.07 7.89
C ALA A 47 16.94 -4.09 6.75
N SER A 48 17.85 -3.91 5.80
CA SER A 48 18.08 -4.88 4.72
C SER A 48 18.50 -6.26 5.24
N ALA A 49 19.37 -6.30 6.25
CA ALA A 49 19.75 -7.56 6.90
C ALA A 49 18.54 -8.27 7.56
N LYS A 50 17.59 -7.53 8.12
CA LYS A 50 16.34 -8.08 8.69
C LYS A 50 15.36 -8.55 7.61
N MET A 51 15.32 -7.90 6.45
CA MET A 51 14.40 -8.22 5.35
C MET A 51 14.89 -9.40 4.49
N ALA A 52 16.21 -9.54 4.35
CA ALA A 52 16.87 -10.51 3.49
C ALA A 52 16.33 -11.96 3.58
N PRO A 53 16.12 -12.55 4.78
CA PRO A 53 15.63 -13.94 4.88
C PRO A 53 14.23 -14.11 4.26
N ARG A 54 13.34 -13.13 4.47
CA ARG A 54 11.97 -13.18 3.96
C ARG A 54 11.90 -12.91 2.45
N LEU A 55 12.83 -12.11 1.94
CA LEU A 55 12.97 -11.78 0.52
C LEU A 55 13.79 -12.82 -0.25
N GLN A 56 14.42 -13.78 0.45
CA GLN A 56 15.28 -14.81 -0.13
C GLN A 56 16.40 -14.23 -1.03
N THR A 57 16.96 -13.10 -0.59
CA THR A 57 17.97 -12.33 -1.33
C THR A 57 19.10 -11.90 -0.37
N PRO A 58 20.37 -11.80 -0.83
CA PRO A 58 21.45 -11.24 -0.03
C PRO A 58 21.14 -9.83 0.50
N ALA A 59 21.52 -9.54 1.75
CA ALA A 59 21.18 -8.26 2.40
C ALA A 59 21.65 -7.02 1.61
N HIS A 60 22.78 -7.09 0.92
CA HIS A 60 23.30 -5.98 0.12
C HIS A 60 22.51 -5.74 -1.18
N GLU A 61 21.74 -6.71 -1.64
CA GLU A 61 20.89 -6.61 -2.84
C GLU A 61 19.46 -6.16 -2.54
N VAL A 62 19.03 -6.18 -1.26
CA VAL A 62 17.66 -5.82 -0.88
C VAL A 62 17.27 -4.43 -1.36
N ALA A 63 18.15 -3.43 -1.23
CA ALA A 63 17.86 -2.08 -1.70
C ALA A 63 17.59 -2.02 -3.22
N ALA A 64 18.23 -2.88 -4.01
CA ALA A 64 18.01 -2.95 -5.45
C ALA A 64 16.61 -3.48 -5.80
N MET A 65 16.04 -4.37 -4.98
CA MET A 65 14.68 -4.88 -5.19
C MET A 65 13.61 -3.79 -5.12
N PHE A 66 13.87 -2.71 -4.37
CA PHE A 66 12.95 -1.59 -4.22
C PHE A 66 13.24 -0.45 -5.21
N GLN A 67 14.25 -0.57 -6.07
CA GLN A 67 14.53 0.46 -7.07
C GLN A 67 13.36 0.64 -8.04
N GLY A 68 12.90 1.87 -8.18
CA GLY A 68 11.75 2.22 -9.01
C GLY A 68 10.40 1.94 -8.34
N LEU A 69 10.37 1.43 -7.11
CA LEU A 69 9.18 1.44 -6.27
C LEU A 69 9.14 2.73 -5.48
N HIS A 70 7.94 3.30 -5.36
CA HIS A 70 7.67 4.34 -4.39
C HIS A 70 6.95 3.69 -3.22
N VAL A 71 7.61 3.59 -2.07
CA VAL A 71 7.00 3.13 -0.82
C VAL A 71 6.52 4.38 -0.09
N PRO A 72 5.22 4.73 -0.09
CA PRO A 72 4.74 6.02 0.41
C PRO A 72 4.81 6.13 1.94
N ASP A 73 5.19 7.31 2.45
CA ASP A 73 5.09 7.67 3.86
C ASP A 73 3.63 7.91 4.28
N LEU A 74 3.40 8.19 5.57
CA LEU A 74 2.04 8.45 6.06
C LEU A 74 1.41 9.72 5.42
N PRO A 75 2.10 10.88 5.34
CA PRO A 75 1.58 12.05 4.62
C PRO A 75 1.22 11.75 3.15
N THR A 76 2.04 10.98 2.45
CA THR A 76 1.81 10.60 1.05
C THR A 76 0.65 9.64 0.93
N ASN A 77 0.52 8.64 1.81
CA ASN A 77 -0.66 7.77 1.86
C ASN A 77 -1.95 8.59 2.03
N ARG A 78 -1.94 9.56 2.96
CA ARG A 78 -3.09 10.45 3.17
C ARG A 78 -3.45 11.23 1.92
N ARG A 79 -2.47 11.82 1.22
CA ARG A 79 -2.72 12.53 -0.04
C ARG A 79 -3.21 11.59 -1.15
N MET A 80 -2.65 10.38 -1.24
CA MET A 80 -3.04 9.39 -2.24
C MET A 80 -4.48 8.90 -2.03
N LEU A 81 -4.89 8.72 -0.77
CA LEU A 81 -6.18 8.17 -0.34
C LEU A 81 -7.23 9.25 0.00
N ALA A 82 -6.86 10.53 -0.04
CA ALA A 82 -7.80 11.63 0.13
C ALA A 82 -8.90 11.57 -0.96
N PRO A 83 -10.07 12.19 -0.73
CA PRO A 83 -11.03 12.44 -1.81
C PRO A 83 -10.33 13.03 -3.03
N ASP A 84 -10.65 12.51 -4.22
CA ASP A 84 -10.01 12.86 -5.50
C ASP A 84 -8.50 12.62 -5.57
N GLY A 85 -7.90 11.92 -4.60
CA GLY A 85 -6.50 11.52 -4.59
C GLY A 85 -6.14 10.57 -5.74
N ALA A 86 -4.84 10.37 -5.95
CA ALA A 86 -4.34 9.55 -7.05
C ALA A 86 -4.90 8.11 -7.03
N PHE A 87 -5.09 7.52 -5.84
CA PHE A 87 -5.65 6.17 -5.72
C PHE A 87 -7.08 6.09 -6.29
N HIS A 88 -7.94 7.05 -5.99
CA HIS A 88 -9.32 7.05 -6.46
C HIS A 88 -9.41 7.21 -7.98
N ARG A 89 -8.60 8.09 -8.57
CA ARG A 89 -8.54 8.25 -10.03
C ARG A 89 -8.08 6.97 -10.71
N THR A 90 -6.94 6.41 -10.27
CA THR A 90 -6.40 5.15 -10.81
C THR A 90 -7.40 4.01 -10.67
N SER A 91 -8.03 3.87 -9.49
CA SER A 91 -9.01 2.81 -9.25
C SER A 91 -10.23 2.97 -10.15
N GLN A 92 -10.74 4.19 -10.34
CA GLN A 92 -11.90 4.42 -11.19
C GLN A 92 -11.59 4.10 -12.67
N GLU A 93 -10.43 4.52 -13.16
CA GLU A 93 -9.97 4.18 -14.52
C GLU A 93 -9.84 2.67 -14.71
N LEU A 94 -9.20 1.97 -13.76
CA LEU A 94 -9.05 0.52 -13.81
C LEU A 94 -10.40 -0.20 -13.77
N GLN A 95 -11.31 0.24 -12.91
CA GLN A 95 -12.65 -0.34 -12.82
C GLN A 95 -13.44 -0.18 -14.12
N ARG A 96 -13.32 0.95 -14.82
CA ARG A 96 -13.96 1.14 -16.15
C ARG A 96 -13.45 0.10 -17.15
N VAL A 97 -12.14 -0.06 -17.26
CA VAL A 97 -11.51 -1.07 -18.13
C VAL A 97 -11.96 -2.48 -17.76
N MET A 98 -12.02 -2.80 -16.47
CA MET A 98 -12.45 -4.12 -15.99
C MET A 98 -13.93 -4.39 -16.24
N VAL A 99 -14.81 -3.38 -16.17
CA VAL A 99 -16.23 -3.52 -16.51
C VAL A 99 -16.40 -3.74 -18.02
N GLU A 100 -15.71 -2.96 -18.85
CA GLU A 100 -15.73 -3.12 -20.31
C GLU A 100 -15.21 -4.51 -20.73
N ALA A 101 -14.18 -5.00 -20.05
CA ALA A 101 -13.63 -6.35 -20.25
C ALA A 101 -14.45 -7.48 -19.60
N GLY A 102 -15.56 -7.18 -18.91
CA GLY A 102 -16.40 -8.18 -18.24
C GLY A 102 -15.79 -8.83 -16.98
N LEU A 103 -14.69 -8.28 -16.44
CA LEU A 103 -14.02 -8.73 -15.22
C LEU A 103 -14.70 -8.21 -13.95
N LEU A 104 -15.43 -7.09 -14.04
CA LEU A 104 -16.27 -6.54 -12.97
C LEU A 104 -17.70 -6.35 -13.44
N ARG A 105 -18.66 -6.58 -12.53
CA ARG A 105 -20.10 -6.37 -12.81
C ARG A 105 -20.51 -4.90 -12.76
N LYS A 106 -19.86 -4.11 -11.91
CA LYS A 106 -20.13 -2.68 -11.70
C LYS A 106 -18.90 -1.97 -11.13
N ILE A 107 -18.90 -0.65 -11.24
CA ILE A 107 -17.94 0.22 -10.56
C ILE A 107 -18.38 0.40 -9.10
N SER A 108 -17.41 0.33 -8.18
CA SER A 108 -17.55 0.59 -6.75
C SER A 108 -17.03 1.97 -6.39
N HIS A 109 -17.64 2.60 -5.39
CA HIS A 109 -17.25 3.91 -4.92
C HIS A 109 -15.95 3.87 -4.12
N ALA A 110 -15.22 4.99 -4.13
CA ALA A 110 -13.99 5.20 -3.37
C ALA A 110 -14.05 4.72 -1.90
N LYS A 111 -15.16 5.03 -1.22
CA LYS A 111 -15.38 4.66 0.20
C LYS A 111 -15.66 3.17 0.41
N GLU A 112 -16.00 2.43 -0.65
CA GLU A 112 -16.26 0.99 -0.59
C GLU A 112 -14.98 0.17 -0.76
N ILE A 113 -13.90 0.80 -1.24
CA ILE A 113 -12.65 0.11 -1.58
C ILE A 113 -11.45 0.55 -0.75
N ALA A 114 -11.56 1.63 0.02
CA ALA A 114 -10.51 2.12 0.92
C ALA A 114 -11.10 2.61 2.24
N ASP A 115 -10.48 2.17 3.35
CA ASP A 115 -10.83 2.58 4.70
C ASP A 115 -9.62 3.27 5.36
N LEU A 116 -9.79 4.56 5.68
CA LEU A 116 -8.73 5.39 6.27
C LEU A 116 -8.74 5.37 7.80
N ARG A 117 -9.73 4.73 8.45
CA ARG A 117 -9.88 4.73 9.92
C ARG A 117 -8.74 4.04 10.65
N LEU A 118 -7.96 3.21 9.96
CA LEU A 118 -6.79 2.53 10.50
C LEU A 118 -5.48 3.32 10.33
N LEU A 119 -5.46 4.39 9.52
CA LEU A 119 -4.25 5.20 9.40
C LEU A 119 -3.96 5.90 10.74
N PRO A 120 -2.69 5.91 11.20
CA PRO A 120 -2.29 6.66 12.38
C PRO A 120 -2.71 8.13 12.26
N LYS A 121 -2.98 8.78 13.40
CA LYS A 121 -3.28 10.23 13.47
C LYS A 121 -2.03 11.08 13.27
#